data_AF-A0A667WH09-F1
#
_entry.id   AF-A0A667WH09-F1
#
_cell.length_a   1.000
_cell.length_b   1.000
_cell.length_c   1.000
_cell.angle_alpha   90.00
_cell.angle_beta   90.00
_cell.angle_gamma   90.00
#
_symmetry.space_group_name_H-M   'P 1'
#
loop_
_entity.id
_entity.type
_entity.pdbx_description
1 polymer ?
#
loop_
_entity_poly.entity_id
_entity_poly.type
_entity_poly.pdbx_seq_one_letter_code
_entity_poly.pdbx_strand_id
1 'polypeptide(L)'
;MSSVTAGWRAVFERGRLVPPHSHTVRLAADTHLSQSHGLQLSLKGEHGVTYQLRVTLFDRNHQHFFGKTWKSTPQRMKANHKILFNEVLYFHTSLRLPSMMAVLELVALSVRPDGTQQALGRGFTILELFPNKPEARATDGDRRLNLHNGSPRSLLHPLLKDSKDRLVAH
;
A
#
# COMPACT_ATOMS: atom_id res chain seq x y z
N MET A 1 23.16 -17.05 9.55
CA MET A 1 21.69 -16.97 9.71
C MET A 1 21.04 -16.76 8.35
N SER A 2 20.96 -17.79 7.50
CA SER A 2 20.68 -17.65 6.06
C SER A 2 19.78 -18.74 5.44
N SER A 3 19.15 -19.61 6.24
CA SER A 3 18.37 -20.73 5.68
C SER A 3 16.90 -20.40 5.38
N VAL A 4 16.29 -19.45 6.08
CA VAL A 4 14.83 -19.17 5.95
C VAL A 4 14.51 -18.44 4.64
N THR A 5 15.36 -17.50 4.21
CA THR A 5 15.16 -16.74 2.97
C THR A 5 15.37 -17.56 1.70
N ALA A 6 16.23 -18.58 1.75
CA ALA A 6 16.49 -19.48 0.63
C ALA A 6 15.28 -20.39 0.32
N GLY A 7 14.55 -20.84 1.35
CA GLY A 7 13.37 -21.70 1.19
C GLY A 7 12.23 -21.01 0.43
N TRP A 8 11.96 -19.74 0.77
CA TRP A 8 10.90 -18.97 0.12
C TRP A 8 11.16 -18.75 -1.37
N ARG A 9 12.40 -18.44 -1.78
CA ARG A 9 12.76 -18.26 -3.20
C ARG A 9 12.38 -19.48 -4.03
N ALA A 10 12.71 -20.68 -3.55
CA ALA A 10 12.42 -21.93 -4.27
C ALA A 10 10.92 -22.24 -4.35
N VAL A 11 10.14 -21.91 -3.31
CA VAL A 11 8.67 -22.04 -3.34
C VAL A 11 8.06 -21.13 -4.41
N PHE A 12 8.56 -19.89 -4.53
CA PHE A 12 8.04 -18.93 -5.49
C PHE A 12 8.41 -19.25 -6.94
N GLU A 13 9.65 -19.67 -7.23
CA GLU A 13 10.01 -20.07 -8.58
C GLU A 13 9.21 -21.30 -9.04
N ARG A 14 8.87 -22.22 -8.13
CA ARG A 14 7.98 -23.36 -8.45
C ARG A 14 6.53 -22.95 -8.71
N GLY A 15 6.03 -21.91 -8.03
CA GLY A 15 4.65 -21.42 -8.20
C GLY A 15 4.45 -20.48 -9.40
N ARG A 16 5.51 -20.21 -10.17
CA ARG A 16 5.51 -19.17 -11.20
C ARG A 16 4.93 -19.70 -12.51
N LEU A 17 3.67 -19.36 -12.78
CA LEU A 17 2.98 -19.75 -14.02
C LEU A 17 3.40 -18.94 -15.27
N VAL A 18 4.01 -17.77 -15.08
CA VAL A 18 4.44 -16.90 -16.18
C VAL A 18 5.90 -16.46 -15.96
N PRO A 19 6.82 -16.78 -16.87
CA PRO A 19 8.21 -16.37 -16.75
C PRO A 19 8.33 -14.83 -16.82
N PRO A 20 9.30 -14.22 -16.12
CA PRO A 20 9.50 -12.78 -16.18
C PRO A 20 9.93 -12.38 -17.58
N HIS A 21 9.30 -11.34 -18.13
CA HIS A 21 9.68 -10.82 -19.43
C HIS A 21 11.10 -10.22 -19.35
N SER A 22 11.97 -10.55 -20.29
CA SER A 22 13.39 -10.13 -20.32
C SER A 22 13.59 -8.61 -20.24
N HIS A 23 12.60 -7.81 -20.66
CA HIS A 23 12.64 -6.35 -20.55
C HIS A 23 12.36 -5.87 -19.11
N THR A 24 11.49 -6.57 -18.37
CA THR A 24 11.13 -6.25 -16.98
C THR A 24 12.25 -6.59 -16.00
N VAL A 25 13.03 -7.63 -16.30
CA VAL A 25 14.18 -8.05 -15.48
C VAL A 25 15.28 -6.99 -15.43
N ARG A 26 15.47 -6.20 -16.49
CA ARG A 26 16.52 -5.17 -16.55
C ARG A 26 16.16 -3.86 -15.86
N LEU A 27 14.87 -3.50 -15.79
CA LEU A 27 14.41 -2.26 -15.15
C LEU A 27 14.31 -2.39 -13.63
N ALA A 28 14.03 -3.60 -13.14
CA ALA A 28 13.98 -3.88 -11.72
C ALA A 28 15.37 -4.19 -11.20
N ALA A 29 16.22 -3.15 -11.05
CA ALA A 29 17.50 -3.29 -10.40
C ALA A 29 17.36 -4.15 -9.14
N ASP A 30 18.21 -5.19 -9.03
CA ASP A 30 18.18 -6.26 -8.01
C ASP A 30 18.35 -5.78 -6.55
N THR A 31 18.24 -4.48 -6.31
CA THR A 31 18.59 -3.79 -5.06
C THR A 31 17.39 -3.48 -4.16
N HIS A 32 16.15 -3.59 -4.63
CA HIS A 32 14.97 -3.10 -3.90
C HIS A 32 14.33 -4.09 -2.91
N LEU A 33 14.73 -5.37 -2.91
CA LEU A 33 14.11 -6.41 -2.06
C LEU A 33 14.61 -6.45 -0.61
N SER A 34 15.60 -5.62 -0.25
CA SER A 34 16.21 -5.64 1.10
C SER A 34 15.77 -4.50 2.01
N GLN A 35 14.86 -3.63 1.56
CA GLN A 35 14.44 -2.46 2.34
C GLN A 35 13.04 -2.68 2.92
N SER A 36 12.98 -2.87 4.24
CA SER A 36 11.75 -2.68 5.00
C SER A 36 11.43 -1.20 5.01
N HIS A 37 10.24 -0.82 4.56
CA HIS A 37 9.77 0.55 4.65
C HIS A 37 8.83 0.68 5.85
N GLY A 38 9.34 1.17 6.98
CA GLY A 38 8.51 1.67 8.07
C GLY A 38 7.75 2.92 7.63
N LEU A 39 6.43 2.94 7.85
CA LEU A 39 5.56 4.06 7.49
C LEU A 39 4.84 4.57 8.73
N GLN A 40 4.91 5.88 8.98
CA GLN A 40 4.08 6.51 9.99
C GLN A 40 2.91 7.23 9.34
N LEU A 41 1.71 6.69 9.54
CA LEU A 41 0.47 7.34 9.13
C LEU A 41 0.00 8.27 10.26
N SER A 42 0.04 9.57 10.00
CA SER A 42 -0.51 10.56 10.92
C SER A 42 -1.95 10.85 10.51
N LEU A 43 -2.91 10.36 11.29
CA LEU A 43 -4.31 10.67 11.09
C LEU A 43 -4.90 11.50 12.21
N LYS A 44 -5.85 12.36 11.82
CA LYS A 44 -6.78 13.02 12.73
C LYS A 44 -8.11 12.27 12.66
N GLY A 45 -8.34 11.39 13.62
CA GLY A 45 -9.60 10.67 13.76
C GLY A 45 -10.52 11.28 14.81
N GLU A 46 -11.69 10.67 14.97
CA GLU A 46 -12.62 10.93 16.08
C GLU A 46 -12.32 9.97 17.24
N HIS A 47 -12.38 10.47 18.47
CA HIS A 47 -12.18 9.63 19.66
C HIS A 47 -13.21 8.52 19.75
N GLY A 48 -12.79 7.35 20.22
CA GLY A 48 -13.68 6.21 20.42
C GLY A 48 -14.05 5.44 19.15
N VAL A 49 -13.67 5.92 17.96
CA VAL A 49 -13.87 5.20 16.70
C VAL A 49 -12.81 4.11 16.53
N THR A 50 -13.22 2.95 16.01
CA THR A 50 -12.32 1.87 15.63
C THR A 50 -11.94 2.03 14.17
N TYR A 51 -10.65 1.89 13.84
CA TYR A 51 -10.16 2.02 12.49
C TYR A 51 -9.43 0.76 12.03
N GLN A 52 -9.39 0.56 10.73
CA GLN A 52 -8.66 -0.52 10.07
C GLN A 52 -7.89 0.07 8.90
N LEU A 53 -6.60 -0.27 8.79
CA LEU A 53 -5.80 0.04 7.62
C LEU A 53 -6.03 -1.04 6.57
N ARG A 54 -6.25 -0.64 5.32
CA ARG A 54 -6.42 -1.54 4.19
C ARG A 54 -5.39 -1.23 3.12
N VAL A 55 -4.76 -2.27 2.58
CA VAL A 55 -3.76 -2.13 1.52
C VAL A 55 -4.20 -2.91 0.30
N THR A 56 -4.32 -2.23 -0.83
CA THR A 56 -4.70 -2.84 -2.11
C THR A 56 -3.70 -2.44 -3.18
N LEU A 57 -3.37 -3.35 -4.09
CA LEU A 57 -2.47 -3.05 -5.20
C LEU A 57 -3.23 -2.35 -6.33
N PHE A 58 -2.57 -1.40 -6.98
CA PHE A 58 -3.12 -0.62 -8.07
C PHE A 58 -2.07 -0.48 -9.18
N ASP A 59 -2.48 -0.68 -10.42
CA ASP A 59 -1.64 -0.44 -11.59
C ASP A 59 -2.07 0.89 -12.24
N ARG A 60 -1.20 1.89 -12.16
CA ARG A 60 -1.47 3.22 -12.73
C ARG A 60 -1.63 3.20 -14.25
N ASN A 61 -0.90 2.34 -14.96
CA ASN A 61 -0.92 2.33 -16.42
C ASN A 61 -2.25 1.79 -16.95
N HIS A 62 -2.76 0.77 -16.28
CA HIS A 62 -4.02 0.11 -16.63
C HIS A 62 -5.21 0.64 -15.82
N GLN A 63 -4.96 1.53 -14.86
CA GLN A 63 -5.96 2.12 -13.96
C GLN A 63 -6.88 1.08 -13.32
N HIS A 64 -6.31 0.02 -12.74
CA HIS A 64 -7.11 -1.02 -12.10
C HIS A 64 -6.51 -1.44 -10.77
N PHE A 65 -7.40 -1.77 -9.83
CA PHE A 65 -7.04 -2.45 -8.60
C PHE A 65 -6.92 -3.94 -8.87
N PHE A 66 -5.93 -4.59 -8.24
CA PHE A 66 -5.71 -6.02 -8.40
C PHE A 66 -5.24 -6.67 -7.10
N GLY A 67 -5.31 -8.00 -7.07
CA GLY A 67 -4.97 -8.81 -5.91
C GLY A 67 -6.01 -8.73 -4.80
N LYS A 68 -5.70 -9.34 -3.65
CA LYS A 68 -6.53 -9.28 -2.45
C LYS A 68 -6.16 -8.05 -1.63
N THR A 69 -7.17 -7.33 -1.15
CA THR A 69 -6.96 -6.26 -0.16
C THR A 69 -6.53 -6.87 1.17
N TRP A 70 -5.33 -6.54 1.62
CA TRP A 70 -4.89 -6.83 2.98
C TRP A 70 -5.59 -5.87 3.95
N LYS A 71 -5.92 -6.37 5.15
CA LYS A 71 -6.62 -5.62 6.19
C LYS A 71 -5.88 -5.82 7.50
N SER A 72 -5.58 -4.72 8.18
CA SER A 72 -5.00 -4.75 9.52
C SER A 72 -6.00 -5.27 10.55
N THR A 73 -5.49 -5.62 11.72
CA THR A 73 -6.31 -5.73 12.92
C THR A 73 -6.99 -4.39 13.19
N PRO A 74 -8.29 -4.36 13.51
CA PRO A 74 -8.96 -3.14 13.94
C PRO A 74 -8.30 -2.56 15.20
N GLN A 75 -8.04 -1.25 15.18
CA GLN A 75 -7.41 -0.52 16.27
C GLN A 75 -8.34 0.62 16.72
N ARG A 76 -8.64 0.68 18.01
CA ARG A 76 -9.45 1.78 18.57
C ARG A 76 -8.58 3.01 18.75
N MET A 77 -9.06 4.18 18.31
CA MET A 77 -8.29 5.39 18.48
C MET A 77 -8.18 5.77 19.97
N LYS A 78 -6.95 6.07 20.40
CA LYS A 78 -6.63 6.46 21.77
C LYS A 78 -6.97 7.95 22.01
N ALA A 79 -7.11 8.32 23.28
CA ALA A 79 -7.44 9.68 23.73
C ALA A 79 -6.42 10.76 23.30
N ASN A 80 -5.26 10.39 22.78
CA ASN A 80 -4.25 11.30 22.22
C ASN A 80 -4.42 11.53 20.70
N HIS A 81 -5.53 11.10 20.10
CA HIS A 81 -5.81 11.17 18.67
C HIS A 81 -4.79 10.46 17.77
N LYS A 82 -4.02 9.52 18.32
CA LYS A 82 -3.05 8.73 17.58
C LYS A 82 -3.50 7.28 17.50
N ILE A 83 -3.24 6.68 16.35
CA ILE A 83 -3.44 5.27 16.08
C ILE A 83 -2.16 4.69 15.48
N LEU A 84 -1.79 3.48 15.89
CA LEU A 84 -0.59 2.80 15.42
C LEU A 84 -0.98 1.43 14.89
N PHE A 85 -0.61 1.18 13.64
CA PHE A 85 -0.75 -0.13 12.99
C PHE A 85 0.66 -0.73 12.87
N ASN A 86 1.12 -1.42 13.91
CA ASN A 86 2.45 -2.02 13.94
C ASN A 86 2.42 -3.44 13.36
N GLU A 87 2.01 -3.56 12.09
CA GLU A 87 1.86 -4.83 11.39
C GLU A 87 2.79 -4.87 10.18
N VAL A 88 3.48 -5.99 9.98
CA VAL A 88 4.39 -6.19 8.85
C VAL A 88 3.62 -6.82 7.69
N LEU A 89 3.63 -6.14 6.54
CA LEU A 89 3.02 -6.64 5.32
C LEU A 89 4.08 -7.26 4.41
N TYR A 90 3.99 -8.57 4.20
CA TYR A 90 4.79 -9.28 3.21
C TYR A 90 3.95 -9.50 1.95
N PHE A 91 4.49 -9.10 0.80
CA PHE A 91 3.92 -9.46 -0.49
C PHE A 91 5.03 -9.93 -1.43
N HIS A 92 4.74 -10.97 -2.20
CA HIS A 92 5.61 -11.44 -3.26
C HIS A 92 4.99 -11.05 -4.59
N THR A 93 5.80 -10.50 -5.50
CA THR A 93 5.36 -10.18 -6.84
C THR A 93 6.47 -10.40 -7.86
N SER A 94 6.12 -10.98 -8.99
CA SER A 94 6.97 -11.01 -10.19
C SER A 94 6.89 -9.69 -10.98
N LEU A 95 5.86 -8.88 -10.72
CA LEU A 95 5.63 -7.59 -11.36
C LEU A 95 6.43 -6.53 -10.60
N ARG A 96 7.64 -6.26 -11.07
CA ARG A 96 8.51 -5.19 -10.56
C ARG A 96 8.44 -3.98 -11.49
N LEU A 97 7.23 -3.44 -11.64
CA LEU A 97 6.94 -2.34 -12.56
C LEU A 97 6.74 -1.05 -11.77
N PRO A 98 7.29 0.09 -12.21
CA PRO A 98 7.06 1.39 -11.57
C PRO A 98 5.58 1.82 -11.53
N SER A 99 4.75 1.28 -12.43
CA SER A 99 3.31 1.53 -12.42
C SER A 99 2.56 0.81 -11.30
N MET A 100 3.20 -0.18 -10.66
CA MET A 100 2.62 -0.92 -9.55
C MET A 100 2.78 -0.14 -8.25
N MET A 101 1.64 0.18 -7.64
CA MET A 101 1.52 0.97 -6.43
C MET A 101 0.76 0.21 -5.36
N ALA A 102 1.02 0.52 -4.09
CA ALA A 102 0.15 0.14 -2.98
C ALA A 102 -0.72 1.33 -2.59
N VAL A 103 -2.04 1.12 -2.53
CA VAL A 103 -3.01 2.10 -2.06
C VAL A 103 -3.38 1.74 -0.63
N LEU A 104 -3.06 2.64 0.29
CA LEU A 104 -3.32 2.52 1.71
C LEU A 104 -4.57 3.33 2.04
N GLU A 105 -5.66 2.68 2.42
CA GLU A 105 -6.93 3.29 2.81
C GLU A 105 -7.15 3.15 4.31
N LEU A 106 -7.47 4.25 5.01
CA LEU A 106 -7.96 4.16 6.38
C LEU A 106 -9.49 4.05 6.38
N VAL A 107 -10.00 3.04 7.07
CA VAL A 107 -11.43 2.77 7.17
C VAL A 107 -11.87 2.85 8.63
N ALA A 108 -12.86 3.69 8.92
CA ALA A 108 -13.57 3.68 10.19
C ALA A 108 -14.59 2.54 10.21
N LEU A 109 -14.59 1.79 11.31
CA LEU A 109 -15.51 0.70 11.58
C LEU A 109 -16.48 1.12 12.68
N SER A 110 -17.77 0.96 12.42
CA SER A 110 -18.84 1.13 13.39
C SER A 110 -19.81 -0.04 13.32
N VAL A 111 -20.52 -0.30 14.42
CA VAL A 111 -21.62 -1.28 14.44
C VAL A 111 -22.91 -0.48 14.38
N ARG A 112 -23.77 -0.84 13.44
CA ARG A 112 -25.09 -0.25 13.29
C ARG A 112 -26.03 -0.79 14.38
N PRO A 113 -27.15 -0.09 14.67
CA PRO A 113 -28.13 -0.55 15.67
C PRO A 113 -28.71 -1.94 15.37
N ASP A 114 -28.74 -2.34 14.10
CA ASP A 114 -29.18 -3.66 13.63
C ASP A 114 -28.13 -4.77 13.82
N GLY A 115 -26.97 -4.45 14.42
CA GLY A 115 -25.85 -5.38 14.64
C GLY A 115 -24.93 -5.55 13.44
N THR A 116 -25.23 -4.95 12.28
CA THR A 116 -24.37 -5.04 11.09
C THR A 116 -23.15 -4.13 11.22
N GLN A 117 -22.00 -4.55 10.68
CA GLN A 117 -20.81 -3.70 10.65
C GLN A 117 -20.84 -2.75 9.46
N GLN A 118 -20.62 -1.47 9.74
CA GLN A 118 -20.41 -0.44 8.74
C GLN A 118 -18.93 -0.09 8.64
N ALA A 119 -18.48 0.09 7.40
CA ALA A 119 -17.11 0.46 7.07
C ALA A 119 -17.12 1.73 6.21
N LEU A 120 -16.54 2.82 6.70
CA LEU A 120 -16.48 4.11 6.02
C LEU A 120 -15.03 4.51 5.74
N GLY A 121 -14.69 4.73 4.48
CA GLY A 121 -13.38 5.27 4.10
C GLY A 121 -13.20 6.69 4.63
N ARG A 122 -12.07 6.95 5.30
CA ARG A 122 -11.73 8.25 5.89
C ARG A 122 -10.59 8.96 5.15
N GLY A 123 -10.02 8.30 4.15
CA GLY A 123 -8.98 8.83 3.29
C GLY A 123 -8.04 7.72 2.84
N PHE A 124 -7.18 8.05 1.89
CA PHE A 124 -6.21 7.11 1.37
C PHE A 124 -4.92 7.80 0.95
N THR A 125 -3.85 7.04 0.83
CA THR A 125 -2.56 7.49 0.30
C THR A 125 -1.98 6.42 -0.60
N ILE A 126 -0.95 6.77 -1.36
CA ILE A 126 -0.32 5.88 -2.35
C ILE A 126 1.15 5.74 -2.02
N LEU A 127 1.63 4.50 -2.07
CA LEU A 127 3.02 4.14 -1.92
C LEU A 127 3.53 3.55 -3.23
N GLU A 128 4.56 4.16 -3.81
CA GLU A 128 5.29 3.57 -4.92
C GLU A 128 6.14 2.41 -4.42
N LEU A 129 5.94 1.22 -4.99
CA LEU A 129 6.65 0.01 -4.57
C LEU A 129 7.98 -0.16 -5.30
N PHE A 130 8.07 0.36 -6.52
CA PHE A 130 9.23 0.23 -7.40
C PHE A 130 9.56 1.58 -8.07
N PRO A 131 9.98 2.61 -7.31
CA PRO A 131 10.23 3.94 -7.86
C PRO A 131 11.38 3.90 -8.88
N ASN A 132 11.24 4.66 -9.99
CA ASN A 132 12.24 4.74 -11.06
C ASN A 132 13.55 5.42 -10.63
N LYS A 133 13.51 6.23 -9.58
CA LYS A 133 14.67 6.91 -9.01
C LYS A 133 14.82 6.46 -7.56
N PRO A 134 16.02 6.12 -7.10
CA PRO A 134 16.26 5.92 -5.68
C PRO A 134 15.99 7.24 -4.96
N GLU A 135 14.88 7.32 -4.22
CA GLU A 135 14.67 8.39 -3.25
C GLU A 135 15.85 8.36 -2.26
N ALA A 136 16.29 9.54 -1.81
CA ALA A 136 17.29 9.64 -0.75
C ALA A 136 16.86 8.76 0.43
N ARG A 137 17.81 8.02 1.02
CA ARG A 137 17.55 7.06 2.10
C ARG A 137 16.76 7.75 3.22
N ALA A 138 15.43 7.57 3.23
CA ALA A 138 14.65 7.89 4.40
C ALA A 138 15.14 6.95 5.50
N THR A 139 15.55 7.50 6.63
CA THR A 139 15.83 6.70 7.82
C THR A 139 14.60 5.86 8.15
N ASP A 140 14.82 4.60 8.48
CA ASP A 140 13.76 3.64 8.80
C ASP A 140 12.76 4.26 9.79
N GLY A 141 11.50 4.41 9.36
CA GLY A 141 10.42 4.98 10.17
C GLY A 141 10.09 6.47 10.00
N ASP A 142 10.85 7.26 9.24
CA ASP A 142 10.60 8.72 9.11
C ASP A 142 9.68 9.11 7.94
N ARG A 143 9.19 8.13 7.15
CA ARG A 143 8.28 8.42 6.05
C ARG A 143 6.86 8.66 6.58
N ARG A 144 6.56 9.93 6.86
CA ARG A 144 5.20 10.39 7.18
C ARG A 144 4.37 10.48 5.90
N LEU A 145 3.32 9.68 5.81
CA LEU A 145 2.35 9.80 4.70
C LEU A 145 1.12 10.57 5.17
N ASN A 146 0.72 11.54 4.35
CA ASN A 146 -0.54 12.26 4.51
C ASN A 146 -1.64 11.53 3.73
N LEU A 147 -2.86 11.53 4.26
CA LEU A 147 -4.00 11.00 3.54
C LEU A 147 -4.64 12.07 2.66
N HIS A 148 -5.01 11.67 1.46
CA HIS A 148 -5.96 12.39 0.62
C HIS A 148 -7.38 12.14 1.11
N ASN A 149 -8.20 13.19 1.05
CA ASN A 149 -9.62 13.09 1.33
C ASN A 149 -10.33 12.30 0.22
N GLY A 150 -11.32 11.52 0.60
CA GLY A 150 -12.16 10.76 -0.34
C GLY A 150 -11.83 9.28 -0.39
N SER A 151 -12.25 8.65 -1.49
CA SER A 151 -12.23 7.20 -1.70
C SER A 151 -11.15 6.83 -2.71
N PRO A 152 -10.41 5.72 -2.53
CA PRO A 152 -9.48 5.18 -3.54
C PRO A 152 -10.08 5.03 -4.93
N ARG A 153 -11.42 4.90 -5.03
CA ARG A 153 -12.14 4.85 -6.31
C ARG A 153 -11.94 6.10 -7.17
N SER A 154 -11.52 7.23 -6.59
CA SER A 154 -11.17 8.42 -7.37
C SER A 154 -10.01 8.17 -8.34
N LEU A 155 -9.13 7.19 -8.07
CA LEU A 155 -8.05 6.78 -8.98
C LEU A 155 -8.55 6.19 -10.30
N LEU A 156 -9.81 5.76 -10.34
CA LEU A 156 -10.48 5.26 -11.53
C LEU A 156 -11.20 6.37 -12.31
N HIS A 157 -11.17 7.61 -11.82
CA HIS A 157 -11.94 8.69 -12.41
C HIS A 157 -11.35 9.08 -13.79
N PRO A 158 -12.18 9.18 -14.85
CA PRO A 158 -11.71 9.49 -16.21
C PRO A 158 -10.89 10.77 -16.33
N LEU A 159 -11.15 11.80 -15.52
CA LEU A 159 -10.34 13.04 -15.54
C LEU A 159 -8.87 12.83 -15.14
N LEU A 160 -8.56 11.80 -14.36
CA LEU A 160 -7.17 11.41 -14.07
C LEU A 160 -6.53 10.59 -15.21
N LYS A 161 -7.33 10.10 -16.16
CA LYS A 161 -6.89 9.36 -17.36
C LYS A 161 -6.24 10.27 -18.40
N ASP A 162 -6.73 11.51 -18.51
CA ASP A 162 -6.16 12.54 -19.40
C ASP A 162 -4.98 13.29 -18.76
N SER A 163 -4.82 13.18 -17.44
CA SER A 163 -3.76 13.84 -16.65
C SER A 163 -2.39 13.14 -16.75
N LYS A 164 -2.07 12.50 -17.89
CA LYS A 164 -0.76 11.86 -18.13
C LYS A 164 0.44 12.80 -17.92
N ASP A 165 0.21 14.12 -17.79
CA ASP A 165 1.27 15.12 -17.63
C ASP A 165 1.48 15.74 -16.23
N ARG A 166 0.60 15.63 -15.23
CA ARG A 166 0.82 16.39 -13.98
C ARG A 166 0.32 15.69 -12.72
N LEU A 167 1.13 14.78 -12.19
CA LEU A 167 1.21 14.61 -10.74
C LEU A 167 2.56 15.18 -10.28
N VAL A 168 2.65 16.50 -10.30
CA VAL A 168 3.60 17.25 -9.47
C VAL A 168 2.77 17.82 -8.33
N ALA A 169 3.14 17.44 -7.11
CA ALA A 169 2.49 17.87 -5.89
C ALA A 169 2.42 19.41 -5.81
N HIS A 170 1.26 19.91 -5.40
CA HIS A 170 1.10 21.16 -4.68
C HIS A 170 0.36 20.86 -3.38
#